data_AF-A5WF85-F1
#
_entry.id   AF-A5WF85-F1
#
_cell.length_a   1.000
_cell.length_b   1.000
_cell.length_c   1.000
_cell.angle_alpha   90.00
_cell.angle_beta   90.00
_cell.angle_gamma   90.00
#
_symmetry.space_group_name_H-M   'P 1'
#
loop_
_entity.id
_entity.type
_entity.pdbx_description
1 polymer ?
#
loop_
_entity_poly.entity_id
_entity_poly.type
_entity_poly.pdbx_seq_one_letter_code
_entity_poly.pdbx_strand_id
1 'polypeptide(L)'
;MNTDFPAPNLQASHLSLTDAPKLTADPNTLILNDLLTNDTPWQIHNCKIIDKSISQDEKLPFLYHYDALSDDIKSAHPLTAELLKQFQTPMFAADAAKLIGISKDLVKTPWQVKVTGTLVMFCDRLQIALRLKFTNTAKDRDPIYTQNKAEALQASMQDWHFYGDVFVLNKGTQPLVVTAEDEWMALERLEGYQALPAQYALTILALLEDQKPQLTQLQEAIELRLV
;
A
#
# COMPACT_ATOMS: atom_id res chain seq x y z
N MET A 1 -23.14 53.53 -15.81
CA MET A 1 -23.10 52.23 -16.50
C MET A 1 -22.54 51.22 -15.50
N ASN A 2 -23.41 50.48 -14.83
CA ASN A 2 -23.05 49.39 -13.92
C ASN A 2 -23.40 48.08 -14.62
N THR A 3 -22.44 47.18 -14.74
CA THR A 3 -22.68 45.78 -15.11
C THR A 3 -21.93 44.91 -14.10
N ASP A 4 -22.62 44.61 -12.99
CA ASP A 4 -22.29 43.50 -12.11
C ASP A 4 -22.62 42.19 -12.84
N PHE A 5 -21.62 41.32 -12.95
CA PHE A 5 -21.83 39.91 -13.24
C PHE A 5 -21.80 39.15 -11.90
N PRO A 6 -22.83 38.35 -11.55
CA PRO A 6 -22.75 37.51 -10.38
C PRO A 6 -21.82 36.33 -10.67
N ALA A 7 -20.89 36.09 -9.75
CA ALA A 7 -20.02 34.90 -9.75
C ALA A 7 -20.86 33.62 -9.60
N PRO A 8 -20.45 32.50 -10.23
CA PRO A 8 -21.16 31.24 -10.09
C PRO A 8 -21.04 30.70 -8.66
N ASN A 9 -22.21 30.42 -8.08
CA ASN A 9 -22.38 29.86 -6.75
C ASN A 9 -21.96 28.39 -6.76
N LEU A 10 -20.69 28.10 -6.45
CA LEU A 10 -20.22 26.74 -6.11
C LEU A 10 -20.65 26.44 -4.67
N GLN A 11 -21.92 26.09 -4.50
CA GLN A 11 -22.35 25.40 -3.28
C GLN A 11 -21.96 23.94 -3.42
N ALA A 12 -20.84 23.57 -2.81
CA ALA A 12 -20.66 22.21 -2.33
C ALA A 12 -21.84 21.91 -1.40
N SER A 13 -22.68 20.95 -1.77
CA SER A 13 -23.77 20.49 -0.92
C SER A 13 -23.19 19.78 0.30
N HIS A 14 -22.91 20.54 1.34
CA HIS A 14 -22.75 20.02 2.69
C HIS A 14 -24.10 19.46 3.14
N LEU A 15 -24.32 18.15 2.93
CA LEU A 15 -25.36 17.43 3.66
C LEU A 15 -25.03 17.55 5.15
N SER A 16 -25.96 18.15 5.89
CA SER A 16 -25.81 18.40 7.32
C SER A 16 -25.85 17.06 8.08
N LEU A 17 -25.11 16.97 9.20
CA LEU A 17 -25.03 15.82 10.13
C LEU A 17 -26.38 15.22 10.55
N THR A 18 -27.50 15.91 10.31
CA THR A 18 -28.87 15.49 10.64
C THR A 18 -29.51 14.52 9.65
N ASP A 19 -29.02 14.38 8.42
CA ASP A 19 -29.50 13.36 7.47
C ASP A 19 -28.70 12.06 7.54
N ALA A 20 -27.71 12.03 8.45
CA ALA A 20 -26.74 10.97 8.50
C ALA A 20 -27.32 9.57 8.75
N PRO A 21 -28.22 9.37 9.73
CA PRO A 21 -28.80 8.07 10.00
C PRO A 21 -29.82 7.61 8.93
N LYS A 22 -30.32 8.52 8.09
CA LYS A 22 -31.42 8.22 7.16
C LYS A 22 -30.95 7.59 5.86
N LEU A 23 -29.79 8.01 5.33
CA LEU A 23 -29.30 7.53 4.04
C LEU A 23 -28.65 6.14 4.16
N THR A 24 -27.91 5.88 5.24
CA THR A 24 -27.34 4.56 5.55
C THR A 24 -28.38 3.53 5.98
N ALA A 25 -29.57 3.97 6.41
CA ALA A 25 -30.70 3.10 6.73
C ALA A 25 -31.64 2.84 5.53
N ASP A 26 -31.44 3.51 4.39
CA ASP A 26 -32.21 3.25 3.17
C ASP A 26 -31.70 1.95 2.51
N PRO A 27 -32.56 0.92 2.32
CA PRO A 27 -32.15 -0.34 1.70
C PRO A 27 -31.69 -0.20 0.23
N ASN A 28 -31.94 0.93 -0.43
CA ASN A 28 -31.48 1.21 -1.79
C ASN A 28 -30.14 1.94 -1.85
N THR A 29 -29.59 2.37 -0.71
CA THR A 29 -28.26 2.98 -0.64
C THR A 29 -27.20 1.90 -0.58
N LEU A 30 -26.20 2.01 -1.45
CA LEU A 30 -25.01 1.17 -1.40
C LEU A 30 -23.98 1.78 -0.43
N ILE A 31 -23.41 0.95 0.42
CA ILE A 31 -22.29 1.33 1.29
C ILE A 31 -21.03 0.69 0.72
N LEU A 32 -20.06 1.50 0.30
CA LEU A 32 -18.83 1.02 -0.33
C LEU A 32 -18.07 0.04 0.56
N ASN A 33 -18.04 0.28 1.87
CA ASN A 33 -17.43 -0.60 2.86
C ASN A 33 -18.05 -2.01 2.79
N ASP A 34 -19.38 -2.09 2.80
CA ASP A 34 -20.10 -3.36 2.71
C ASP A 34 -19.86 -4.05 1.36
N LEU A 35 -19.71 -3.29 0.28
CA LEU A 35 -19.39 -3.88 -1.03
C LEU A 35 -18.00 -4.53 -1.06
N LEU A 36 -17.09 -4.15 -0.16
CA LEU A 36 -15.75 -4.71 -0.07
C LEU A 36 -15.64 -5.92 0.86
N THR A 37 -16.59 -6.08 1.79
CA THR A 37 -16.66 -7.23 2.71
C THR A 37 -17.61 -8.33 2.25
N ASN A 38 -18.57 -7.99 1.38
CA ASN A 38 -19.50 -8.95 0.79
C ASN A 38 -18.93 -9.58 -0.49
N ASP A 39 -19.62 -10.61 -1.00
CA ASP A 39 -19.32 -11.32 -2.25
C ASP A 39 -19.56 -10.49 -3.53
N THR A 40 -19.28 -9.18 -3.49
CA THR A 40 -19.38 -8.32 -4.67
C THR A 40 -18.37 -8.81 -5.71
N PRO A 41 -18.79 -9.09 -6.96
CA PRO A 41 -17.93 -9.66 -7.99
C PRO A 41 -17.02 -8.59 -8.59
N TRP A 42 -16.00 -8.19 -7.82
CA TRP A 42 -14.96 -7.29 -8.28
C TRP A 42 -14.13 -7.96 -9.37
N GLN A 43 -13.73 -7.20 -10.38
CA GLN A 43 -12.85 -7.61 -11.47
C GLN A 43 -11.67 -6.66 -11.56
N ILE A 44 -10.53 -7.13 -12.07
CA ILE A 44 -9.36 -6.27 -12.26
C ILE A 44 -9.39 -5.67 -13.65
N HIS A 45 -9.56 -4.36 -13.72
CA HIS A 45 -9.52 -3.63 -14.99
C HIS A 45 -8.08 -3.38 -15.45
N ASN A 46 -7.20 -2.99 -14.52
CA ASN A 46 -5.84 -2.62 -14.84
C ASN A 46 -4.91 -2.83 -13.64
N CYS A 47 -3.71 -3.35 -13.88
CA CYS A 47 -2.62 -3.43 -12.90
C CYS A 47 -1.33 -2.96 -13.57
N LYS A 48 -0.60 -2.06 -12.92
CA LYS A 48 0.64 -1.46 -13.44
C LYS A 48 1.68 -1.36 -12.34
N ILE A 49 2.89 -1.85 -12.62
CA ILE A 49 4.07 -1.55 -11.81
C ILE A 49 4.57 -0.15 -12.19
N ILE A 50 4.74 0.70 -11.18
CA ILE A 50 5.21 2.08 -11.33
C ILE A 50 6.71 2.17 -11.03
N ASP A 51 7.15 1.50 -9.96
CA ASP A 51 8.56 1.36 -9.62
C ASP A 51 8.88 -0.12 -9.33
N LYS A 52 10.02 -0.58 -9.84
CA LYS A 52 10.60 -1.92 -9.62
C LYS A 52 12.11 -1.77 -9.58
N SER A 53 12.66 -1.68 -8.38
CA SER A 53 14.10 -1.55 -8.17
C SER A 53 14.62 -2.67 -7.27
N ILE A 54 15.72 -3.28 -7.70
CA ILE A 54 16.34 -4.43 -7.05
C ILE A 54 17.86 -4.31 -7.21
N SER A 55 18.58 -4.15 -6.10
CA SER A 55 20.03 -3.91 -6.07
C SER A 55 20.69 -4.62 -4.89
N GLN A 56 22.01 -4.82 -4.93
CA GLN A 56 22.82 -5.20 -3.75
C GLN A 56 23.84 -4.12 -3.38
N ASP A 57 23.87 -3.02 -4.13
CA ASP A 57 24.90 -1.98 -4.05
C ASP A 57 24.54 -0.86 -3.07
N GLU A 58 23.73 -1.19 -2.06
CA GLU A 58 23.23 -0.22 -1.08
C GLU A 58 23.75 -0.52 0.31
N LYS A 59 23.98 0.55 1.07
CA LYS A 59 24.47 0.47 2.44
C LYS A 59 23.31 0.25 3.38
N LEU A 60 23.52 -0.63 4.36
CA LEU A 60 22.61 -0.81 5.49
C LEU A 60 23.31 -0.40 6.79
N PRO A 61 22.55 0.04 7.80
CA PRO A 61 23.08 0.17 9.15
C PRO A 61 23.76 -1.12 9.60
N PHE A 62 24.89 -1.02 10.30
CA PHE A 62 25.66 -2.16 10.81
C PHE A 62 24.79 -3.22 11.51
N LEU A 63 23.79 -2.78 12.28
CA LEU A 63 22.88 -3.67 13.00
C LEU A 63 22.23 -4.72 12.09
N TYR A 64 21.80 -4.35 10.88
CA TYR A 64 21.17 -5.30 9.95
C TYR A 64 22.13 -6.41 9.50
N HIS A 65 23.40 -6.07 9.31
CA HIS A 65 24.42 -7.05 8.94
C HIS A 65 24.72 -7.99 10.11
N TYR A 66 24.74 -7.48 11.33
CA TYR A 66 25.00 -8.27 12.54
C TYR A 66 23.83 -9.21 12.89
N ASP A 67 22.58 -8.72 12.81
CA ASP A 67 21.39 -9.52 13.12
C ASP A 67 21.20 -10.69 12.13
N ALA A 68 21.67 -10.54 10.90
CA ALA A 68 21.63 -11.57 9.86
C ALA A 68 22.68 -12.70 10.04
N LEU A 69 23.62 -12.56 10.99
CA LEU A 69 24.59 -13.60 11.30
C LEU A 69 23.94 -14.81 11.98
N SER A 70 24.60 -15.97 11.94
CA SER A 70 24.18 -17.11 12.76
C SER A 70 24.45 -16.85 14.24
N ASP A 71 23.70 -17.52 15.11
CA ASP A 71 23.86 -17.38 16.56
C ASP A 71 25.25 -17.86 17.03
N ASP A 72 25.84 -18.86 16.37
CA ASP A 72 27.21 -19.30 16.63
C ASP A 72 28.23 -18.19 16.40
N ILE A 73 28.09 -17.44 15.30
CA ILE A 73 28.97 -16.30 14.99
C ILE A 73 28.74 -15.17 15.99
N LYS A 74 27.48 -14.85 16.31
CA LYS A 74 27.14 -13.84 17.32
C LYS A 74 27.68 -14.20 18.71
N SER A 75 27.71 -15.50 19.04
CA SER A 75 28.27 -15.99 20.30
C SER A 75 29.80 -15.87 20.33
N ALA A 76 30.48 -16.19 19.22
CA ALA A 76 31.93 -16.05 19.09
C ALA A 76 32.40 -14.59 18.97
N HIS A 77 31.56 -13.70 18.43
CA HIS A 77 31.85 -12.30 18.18
C HIS A 77 30.75 -11.40 18.78
N PRO A 78 30.62 -11.33 20.11
CA PRO A 78 29.53 -10.60 20.76
C PRO A 78 29.66 -9.09 20.54
N LEU A 79 28.52 -8.40 20.66
CA LEU A 79 28.45 -6.95 20.57
C LEU A 79 29.25 -6.26 21.67
N THR A 80 30.43 -5.73 21.31
CA THR A 80 31.24 -4.90 22.19
C THR A 80 30.72 -3.46 22.23
N ALA A 81 31.13 -2.69 23.24
CA ALA A 81 30.79 -1.26 23.32
C ALA A 81 31.24 -0.46 22.08
N GLU A 82 32.29 -0.90 21.38
CA GLU A 82 32.77 -0.27 20.15
C GLU A 82 31.86 -0.58 18.96
N LEU A 83 31.41 -1.83 18.82
CA LEU A 83 30.46 -2.24 17.78
C LEU A 83 29.09 -1.58 17.98
N LEU A 84 28.63 -1.48 19.23
CA LEU A 84 27.37 -0.80 19.57
C LEU A 84 27.35 0.67 19.11
N LYS A 85 28.49 1.37 19.14
CA LYS A 85 28.60 2.75 18.63
C LYS A 85 28.38 2.86 17.12
N GLN A 86 28.55 1.76 16.38
CA GLN A 86 28.42 1.72 14.92
C GLN A 86 27.04 1.24 14.45
N PHE A 87 26.11 0.93 15.36
CA PHE A 87 24.81 0.33 15.04
C PHE A 87 24.06 0.98 13.88
N GLN A 88 24.01 2.31 13.86
CA GLN A 88 23.29 3.08 12.86
C GLN A 88 24.17 3.51 11.68
N THR A 89 25.46 3.20 11.70
CA THR A 89 26.41 3.60 10.66
C THR A 89 26.11 2.81 9.37
N PRO A 90 25.77 3.48 8.25
CA PRO A 90 25.53 2.80 6.98
C PRO A 90 26.84 2.27 6.37
N MET A 91 26.89 0.98 6.07
CA MET A 91 28.06 0.33 5.46
C MET A 91 27.66 -0.89 4.60
N PHE A 92 28.60 -1.39 3.80
CA PHE A 92 28.42 -2.64 3.06
C PHE A 92 28.68 -3.86 3.94
N ALA A 93 28.18 -5.02 3.55
CA ALA A 93 28.40 -6.29 4.26
C ALA A 93 29.89 -6.60 4.46
N ALA A 94 30.73 -6.31 3.46
CA ALA A 94 32.18 -6.51 3.55
C ALA A 94 32.84 -5.60 4.60
N ASP A 95 32.37 -4.36 4.75
CA ASP A 95 32.85 -3.42 5.76
C ASP A 95 32.42 -3.86 7.16
N ALA A 96 31.17 -4.34 7.31
CA ALA A 96 30.67 -4.91 8.55
C ALA A 96 31.49 -6.15 8.98
N ALA A 97 31.79 -7.07 8.05
CA ALA A 97 32.63 -8.23 8.32
C ALA A 97 34.02 -7.82 8.83
N LYS A 98 34.63 -6.82 8.19
CA LYS A 98 35.92 -6.26 8.61
C LYS A 98 35.85 -5.63 9.99
N LEU A 99 34.76 -4.92 10.30
CA LEU A 99 34.55 -4.29 11.60
C LEU A 99 34.39 -5.32 12.73
N ILE A 100 33.73 -6.45 12.47
CA ILE A 100 33.56 -7.57 13.42
C ILE A 100 34.84 -8.41 13.53
N GLY A 101 35.67 -8.43 12.48
CA GLY A 101 36.88 -9.25 12.40
C GLY A 101 36.63 -10.67 11.89
N ILE A 102 35.63 -10.86 11.02
CA ILE A 102 35.26 -12.15 10.43
C ILE A 102 35.45 -12.16 8.91
N SER A 103 35.40 -13.36 8.31
CA SER A 103 35.40 -13.48 6.85
C SER A 103 34.17 -12.79 6.24
N LYS A 104 34.37 -12.08 5.13
CA LYS A 104 33.29 -11.41 4.38
C LYS A 104 32.21 -12.37 3.89
N ASP A 105 32.57 -13.63 3.64
CA ASP A 105 31.65 -14.64 3.11
C ASP A 105 30.61 -15.08 4.16
N LEU A 106 30.83 -14.72 5.44
CA LEU A 106 29.92 -14.99 6.55
C LEU A 106 28.85 -13.91 6.71
N VAL A 107 29.04 -12.72 6.12
CA VAL A 107 28.05 -11.64 6.12
C VAL A 107 27.35 -11.61 4.77
N LYS A 108 26.10 -12.06 4.73
CA LYS A 108 25.31 -12.07 3.49
C LYS A 108 24.96 -10.64 3.08
N THR A 109 25.06 -10.35 1.78
CA THR A 109 24.57 -9.08 1.21
C THR A 109 23.10 -9.26 0.78
N PRO A 110 22.13 -8.57 1.41
CA PRO A 110 20.73 -8.69 1.02
C PRO A 110 20.46 -7.97 -0.31
N TRP A 111 19.43 -8.43 -1.02
CA TRP A 111 18.81 -7.68 -2.10
C TRP A 111 17.94 -6.56 -1.52
N GLN A 112 18.17 -5.32 -1.91
CA GLN A 112 17.29 -4.20 -1.61
C GLN A 112 16.19 -4.12 -2.67
N VAL A 113 14.96 -4.44 -2.29
CA VAL A 113 13.83 -4.49 -3.20
C VAL A 113 12.80 -3.41 -2.89
N LYS A 114 12.39 -2.67 -3.93
CA LYS A 114 11.21 -1.80 -3.89
C LYS A 114 10.34 -2.07 -5.10
N VAL A 115 9.07 -2.31 -4.82
CA VAL A 115 8.01 -2.41 -5.81
C VAL A 115 6.89 -1.49 -5.38
N THR A 116 6.45 -0.64 -6.30
CA THR A 116 5.19 0.08 -6.15
C THR A 116 4.37 -0.07 -7.42
N GLY A 117 3.05 -0.08 -7.27
CA GLY A 117 2.14 -0.20 -8.38
C GLY A 117 0.81 0.47 -8.14
N THR A 118 0.00 0.47 -9.19
CA THR A 118 -1.40 0.89 -9.16
C THR A 118 -2.28 -0.23 -9.67
N LEU A 119 -3.47 -0.32 -9.09
CA LEU A 119 -4.47 -1.28 -9.49
C LEU A 119 -5.82 -0.58 -9.64
N VAL A 120 -6.61 -1.02 -10.60
CA VAL A 120 -8.01 -0.64 -10.77
C VAL A 120 -8.86 -1.89 -10.67
N MET A 121 -9.73 -1.95 -9.66
CA MET A 121 -10.79 -2.95 -9.54
C MET A 121 -12.14 -2.30 -9.86
N PHE A 122 -13.04 -3.05 -10.47
CA PHE A 122 -14.36 -2.56 -10.86
C PHE A 122 -15.45 -3.61 -10.66
N CYS A 123 -16.65 -3.14 -10.39
CA CYS A 123 -17.85 -3.96 -10.37
C CYS A 123 -18.76 -3.49 -11.52
N ASP A 124 -18.88 -4.29 -12.58
CA ASP A 124 -19.65 -3.94 -13.77
C ASP A 124 -21.13 -3.73 -13.45
N ARG A 125 -21.76 -4.65 -12.71
CA ARG A 125 -23.18 -4.56 -12.34
C ARG A 125 -23.54 -3.26 -11.62
N LEU A 126 -22.65 -2.78 -10.75
CA LEU A 126 -22.88 -1.58 -9.94
C LEU A 126 -22.31 -0.32 -10.60
N GLN A 127 -21.51 -0.46 -11.67
CA GLN A 127 -20.79 0.62 -12.34
C GLN A 127 -19.91 1.44 -11.36
N ILE A 128 -19.21 0.73 -10.47
CA ILE A 128 -18.30 1.31 -9.48
C ILE A 128 -16.88 0.82 -9.77
N ALA A 129 -15.89 1.71 -9.70
CA ALA A 129 -14.48 1.33 -9.77
C ALA A 129 -13.64 2.00 -8.69
N LEU A 130 -12.63 1.30 -8.21
CA LEU A 130 -11.63 1.77 -7.25
C LEU A 130 -10.27 1.76 -7.93
N ARG A 131 -9.55 2.88 -7.85
CA ARG A 131 -8.14 2.96 -8.21
C ARG A 131 -7.32 3.07 -6.92
N LEU A 132 -6.41 2.12 -6.76
CA LEU A 132 -5.63 1.84 -5.57
C LEU A 132 -4.14 1.85 -5.89
N LYS A 133 -3.31 1.99 -4.86
CA LYS A 133 -1.86 1.83 -4.94
C LYS A 133 -1.42 0.68 -4.03
N PHE A 134 -0.37 -0.02 -4.41
CA PHE A 134 0.22 -1.10 -3.62
C PHE A 134 1.75 -1.02 -3.60
N THR A 135 2.37 -1.57 -2.54
CA THR A 135 3.83 -1.64 -2.40
C THR A 135 4.25 -2.88 -1.62
N ASN A 136 5.47 -3.37 -1.84
CA ASN A 136 6.07 -4.39 -0.97
C ASN A 136 6.44 -3.87 0.43
N THR A 137 6.77 -2.58 0.55
CA THR A 137 7.25 -2.02 1.81
C THR A 137 6.95 -0.53 1.93
N ALA A 138 6.70 -0.06 3.15
CA ALA A 138 6.60 1.38 3.44
C ALA A 138 7.96 2.09 3.46
N LYS A 139 9.06 1.33 3.55
CA LYS A 139 10.43 1.86 3.50
C LYS A 139 10.82 2.24 2.08
N ASP A 140 11.96 2.89 1.93
CA ASP A 140 12.55 3.15 0.61
C ASP A 140 12.82 1.84 -0.12
N ARG A 141 13.40 0.85 0.56
CA ARG A 141 13.60 -0.53 0.09
C ARG A 141 13.54 -1.52 1.25
N ASP A 142 13.27 -2.78 0.92
CA ASP A 142 13.27 -3.88 1.87
C ASP A 142 14.47 -4.81 1.65
N PRO A 143 15.26 -5.11 2.69
CA PRO A 143 16.39 -6.04 2.58
C PRO A 143 15.91 -7.49 2.61
N ILE A 144 16.12 -8.20 1.50
CA ILE A 144 15.70 -9.60 1.30
C ILE A 144 16.92 -10.51 1.14
N TYR A 145 17.04 -11.51 2.01
CA TYR A 145 18.17 -12.46 2.03
C TYR A 145 17.84 -13.74 1.25
N THR A 146 17.98 -13.69 -0.07
CA THR A 146 17.78 -14.83 -0.99
C THR A 146 19.01 -15.07 -1.85
N GLN A 147 19.05 -16.20 -2.57
CA GLN A 147 20.21 -16.57 -3.37
C GLN A 147 20.31 -15.73 -4.65
N ASN A 148 19.18 -15.39 -5.25
CA ASN A 148 19.14 -14.67 -6.51
C ASN A 148 18.08 -13.57 -6.56
N LYS A 149 18.23 -12.70 -7.56
CA LYS A 149 17.39 -11.53 -7.81
C LYS A 149 15.91 -11.88 -7.99
N ALA A 150 15.61 -12.98 -8.66
CA ALA A 150 14.23 -13.37 -8.98
C ALA A 150 13.50 -13.83 -7.71
N GLU A 151 14.16 -14.65 -6.89
CA GLU A 151 13.66 -15.05 -5.57
C GLU A 151 13.48 -13.85 -4.65
N ALA A 152 14.39 -12.87 -4.68
CA ALA A 152 14.26 -11.65 -3.88
C ALA A 152 12.98 -10.88 -4.24
N LEU A 153 12.71 -10.73 -5.54
CA LEU A 153 11.51 -10.06 -6.01
C LEU A 153 10.24 -10.80 -5.59
N GLN A 154 10.19 -12.12 -5.78
CA GLN A 154 9.05 -12.95 -5.38
C GLN A 154 8.82 -12.87 -3.87
N ALA A 155 9.86 -13.06 -3.07
CA ALA A 155 9.78 -13.00 -1.61
C ALA A 155 9.31 -11.62 -1.13
N SER A 156 9.80 -10.53 -1.73
CA SER A 156 9.39 -9.17 -1.36
C SER A 156 7.89 -8.91 -1.56
N MET A 157 7.25 -9.61 -2.49
CA MET A 157 5.84 -9.39 -2.85
C MET A 157 4.89 -10.41 -2.20
N GLN A 158 5.36 -11.23 -1.26
CA GLN A 158 4.50 -12.13 -0.48
C GLN A 158 3.59 -11.35 0.48
N ASP A 159 4.14 -10.30 1.10
CA ASP A 159 3.45 -9.47 2.10
C ASP A 159 3.28 -8.02 1.61
N TRP A 160 2.81 -7.84 0.38
CA TRP A 160 2.55 -6.48 -0.14
C TRP A 160 1.34 -5.84 0.54
N HIS A 161 1.27 -4.51 0.52
CA HIS A 161 0.21 -3.73 1.15
C HIS A 161 -0.34 -2.62 0.23
N PHE A 162 -1.61 -2.28 0.40
CA PHE A 162 -2.21 -1.07 -0.10
C PHE A 162 -1.72 0.15 0.69
N TYR A 163 -1.62 1.30 0.01
CA TYR A 163 -1.23 2.55 0.65
C TYR A 163 -1.72 3.77 -0.12
N GLY A 164 -1.63 4.94 0.51
CA GLY A 164 -1.84 6.24 -0.13
C GLY A 164 -3.31 6.54 -0.41
N ASP A 165 -3.58 7.23 -1.52
CA ASP A 165 -4.94 7.70 -1.83
C ASP A 165 -5.80 6.61 -2.48
N VAL A 166 -7.07 6.59 -2.11
CA VAL A 166 -8.10 5.79 -2.77
C VAL A 166 -8.92 6.70 -3.66
N PHE A 167 -9.11 6.28 -4.90
CA PHE A 167 -9.93 6.99 -5.86
C PHE A 167 -11.14 6.15 -6.25
N VAL A 168 -12.33 6.74 -6.22
CA VAL A 168 -13.58 6.07 -6.57
C VAL A 168 -14.16 6.67 -7.85
N LEU A 169 -14.62 5.82 -8.76
CA LEU A 169 -15.47 6.21 -9.89
C LEU A 169 -16.85 5.60 -9.65
N ASN A 170 -17.86 6.46 -9.55
CA ASN A 170 -19.25 6.05 -9.40
C ASN A 170 -20.04 6.47 -10.65
N LYS A 171 -20.44 5.49 -11.46
CA LYS A 171 -21.36 5.67 -12.59
C LYS A 171 -22.69 4.93 -12.38
N GLY A 172 -22.92 4.38 -11.18
CA GLY A 172 -24.12 3.64 -10.82
C GLY A 172 -25.36 4.53 -10.73
N THR A 173 -26.54 3.91 -10.71
CA THR A 173 -27.81 4.63 -10.56
C THR A 173 -28.26 4.73 -9.11
N GLN A 174 -27.74 3.87 -8.22
CA GLN A 174 -28.05 3.86 -6.80
C GLN A 174 -27.18 4.87 -6.05
N PRO A 175 -27.71 5.50 -4.99
CA PRO A 175 -26.88 6.27 -4.05
C PRO A 175 -25.74 5.41 -3.52
N LEU A 176 -24.52 5.96 -3.51
CA LEU A 176 -23.34 5.30 -2.97
C LEU A 176 -22.76 6.18 -1.87
N VAL A 177 -22.46 5.58 -0.72
CA VAL A 177 -21.80 6.25 0.40
C VAL A 177 -20.55 5.48 0.81
N VAL A 178 -19.62 6.18 1.45
CA VAL A 178 -18.50 5.58 2.18
C VAL A 178 -18.61 5.99 3.65
N THR A 179 -18.32 5.06 4.55
CA THR A 179 -18.39 5.29 6.00
C THR A 179 -16.99 5.25 6.61
N ALA A 180 -16.79 6.04 7.66
CA ALA A 180 -15.62 6.02 8.51
C ALA A 180 -16.06 6.38 9.93
N GLU A 181 -15.80 5.49 10.88
CA GLU A 181 -16.30 5.62 12.26
C GLU A 181 -17.84 5.83 12.27
N ASP A 182 -18.31 6.92 12.84
CA ASP A 182 -19.73 7.28 12.90
C ASP A 182 -20.17 8.29 11.80
N GLU A 183 -19.27 8.60 10.86
CA GLU A 183 -19.50 9.53 9.76
C GLU A 183 -19.64 8.83 8.41
N TRP A 184 -20.29 9.50 7.46
CA TRP A 184 -20.33 9.07 6.06
C TRP A 184 -20.25 10.24 5.09
N MET A 185 -19.88 9.89 3.87
CA MET A 185 -19.83 10.80 2.74
C MET A 185 -20.52 10.17 1.53
N ALA A 186 -21.40 10.94 0.89
CA ALA A 186 -21.97 10.54 -0.39
C ALA A 186 -20.90 10.61 -1.48
N LEU A 187 -20.81 9.57 -2.30
CA LEU A 187 -19.92 9.49 -3.43
C LEU A 187 -20.65 9.92 -4.69
N GLU A 188 -20.35 11.13 -5.14
CA GLU A 188 -21.03 11.75 -6.28
C GLU A 188 -20.80 10.96 -7.57
N ARG A 189 -21.78 11.05 -8.47
CA ARG A 189 -21.65 10.50 -9.82
C ARG A 189 -20.91 11.50 -10.69
N LEU A 190 -19.66 11.19 -10.99
CA LEU A 190 -18.76 12.03 -11.77
C LEU A 190 -18.30 11.29 -13.03
N GLU A 191 -17.89 12.05 -14.05
CA GLU A 191 -17.29 11.47 -15.26
C GLU A 191 -15.93 10.80 -14.98
N GLY A 192 -15.21 11.32 -13.98
CA GLY A 192 -13.89 10.87 -13.58
C GLY A 192 -13.82 10.41 -12.12
N TYR A 193 -12.64 9.99 -11.72
CA TYR A 193 -12.37 9.55 -10.36
C TYR A 193 -12.43 10.71 -9.36
N GLN A 194 -13.13 10.50 -8.24
CA GLN A 194 -13.04 11.34 -7.05
C GLN A 194 -12.02 10.75 -6.07
N ALA A 195 -11.18 11.59 -5.47
CA ALA A 195 -10.29 11.18 -4.39
C ALA A 195 -11.07 11.14 -3.08
N LEU A 196 -10.94 10.05 -2.32
CA LEU A 196 -11.51 10.01 -0.97
C LEU A 196 -10.69 10.91 -0.04
N PRO A 197 -11.34 11.65 0.87
CA PRO A 197 -10.64 12.29 1.98
C PRO A 197 -9.89 11.25 2.82
N ALA A 198 -8.82 11.68 3.49
CA ALA A 198 -7.87 10.79 4.16
C ALA A 198 -8.54 9.79 5.13
N GLN A 199 -9.52 10.22 5.94
CA GLN A 199 -10.20 9.34 6.89
C GLN A 199 -10.91 8.17 6.20
N TYR A 200 -11.68 8.43 5.14
CA TYR A 200 -12.39 7.40 4.38
C TYR A 200 -11.43 6.53 3.56
N ALA A 201 -10.37 7.13 3.00
CA ALA A 201 -9.33 6.37 2.30
C ALA A 201 -8.67 5.37 3.24
N LEU A 202 -8.29 5.78 4.46
CA LEU A 202 -7.70 4.90 5.48
C LEU A 202 -8.64 3.77 5.88
N THR A 203 -9.94 4.05 6.09
CA THR A 203 -10.93 3.01 6.39
C THR A 203 -11.02 1.98 5.25
N ILE A 204 -11.09 2.44 3.99
CA ILE A 204 -11.16 1.56 2.83
C ILE A 204 -9.87 0.74 2.67
N LEU A 205 -8.70 1.33 2.87
CA LEU A 205 -7.43 0.62 2.81
C LEU A 205 -7.32 -0.46 3.90
N ALA A 206 -7.69 -0.13 5.13
CA ALA A 206 -7.68 -1.10 6.24
C ALA A 206 -8.64 -2.27 5.95
N LEU A 207 -9.81 -1.97 5.41
CA LEU A 207 -10.78 -2.98 5.00
C LEU A 207 -10.25 -3.87 3.87
N LEU A 208 -9.63 -3.27 2.85
CA LEU A 208 -9.01 -4.01 1.75
C LEU A 208 -7.85 -4.88 2.23
N GLU A 209 -7.05 -4.44 3.21
CA GLU A 209 -6.01 -5.27 3.81
C GLU A 209 -6.59 -6.50 4.52
N ASP A 210 -7.65 -6.31 5.31
CA ASP A 210 -8.34 -7.41 6.01
C ASP A 210 -8.99 -8.41 5.04
N GLN A 211 -9.56 -7.90 3.95
CA GLN A 211 -10.21 -8.73 2.92
C GLN A 211 -9.24 -9.25 1.84
N LYS A 212 -7.97 -8.83 1.86
CA LYS A 212 -6.93 -9.20 0.87
C LYS A 212 -6.83 -10.72 0.66
N PRO A 213 -6.91 -11.60 1.68
CA PRO A 213 -6.86 -13.05 1.47
C PRO A 213 -7.99 -13.61 0.59
N GLN A 214 -9.14 -12.94 0.54
CA GLN A 214 -10.30 -13.34 -0.25
C GLN A 214 -10.25 -12.77 -1.69
N LEU A 215 -9.42 -11.74 -1.90
CA LEU A 215 -9.27 -11.05 -3.19
C LEU A 215 -8.07 -11.61 -3.98
N THR A 216 -7.99 -12.94 -4.13
CA THR A 216 -6.82 -13.63 -4.74
C THR A 216 -6.47 -13.14 -6.14
N GLN A 217 -7.48 -12.75 -6.92
CA GLN A 217 -7.33 -12.11 -8.23
C GLN A 217 -6.43 -10.85 -8.24
N LEU A 218 -6.30 -10.16 -7.10
CA LEU A 218 -5.38 -9.02 -6.96
C LEU A 218 -3.93 -9.48 -6.94
N GLN A 219 -3.63 -10.51 -6.14
CA GLN A 219 -2.31 -11.14 -6.09
C GLN A 219 -1.90 -11.61 -7.50
N GLU A 220 -2.76 -12.38 -8.15
CA GLU A 220 -2.52 -12.92 -9.49
C GLU A 220 -2.23 -11.80 -10.50
N ALA A 221 -3.03 -10.72 -10.48
CA ALA A 221 -2.84 -9.58 -11.38
C ALA A 221 -1.51 -8.85 -11.15
N ILE A 222 -1.03 -8.79 -9.91
CA ILE A 222 0.27 -8.20 -9.56
C ILE A 222 1.40 -9.12 -10.04
N GLU A 223 1.35 -10.41 -9.71
CA GLU A 223 2.36 -11.40 -10.06
C GLU A 223 2.60 -11.49 -11.57
N LEU A 224 1.53 -11.46 -12.38
CA LEU A 224 1.61 -11.43 -13.84
C LEU A 224 2.40 -10.22 -14.40
N ARG A 225 2.56 -9.15 -13.62
CA ARG A 225 3.28 -7.92 -14.01
C ARG A 225 4.66 -7.78 -13.36
N LEU A 226 5.06 -8.71 -12.50
CA LEU A 226 6.39 -8.71 -11.89
C LEU A 226 7.48 -9.30 -12.79
N VAL A 227 7.09 -10.11 -13.79
CA VAL A 227 7.98 -10.72 -14.80
C VAL A 227 8.78 -9.67 -15.57
#